data_AF-A0AAV7ZPA5-F1
#
_entry.id   AF-A0AAV7ZPA5-F1
#
_cell.length_a   1.000
_cell.length_b   1.000
_cell.length_c   1.000
_cell.angle_alpha   90.00
_cell.angle_beta   90.00
_cell.angle_gamma   90.00
#
_symmetry.space_group_name_H-M   'P 1'
#
loop_
_entity.id
_entity.type
_entity.pdbx_description
1 polymer ?
#
loop_
_entity_poly.entity_id
_entity_poly.type
_entity_poly.pdbx_seq_one_letter_code
_entity_poly.pdbx_strand_id
1 'polypeptide(L)' 'MFNVKREKCHHCNKTVYAMEKLSCEDKVFHKRCLRCKQCNKLLSTGNYKYIEGKFYCGPHFKVINFSTKKLLFLFYFF' A
#
# COMPACT_ATOMS: atom_id res chain seq x y z
N MET A 1 -4.68 2.34 33.88
CA MET A 1 -4.25 1.22 32.99
C MET A 1 -3.96 1.80 31.62
N PHE A 2 -2.70 2.05 31.26
CA PHE A 2 -2.36 2.52 29.92
C PHE A 2 -2.40 1.32 28.96
N ASN A 3 -3.51 1.17 28.23
CA ASN A 3 -3.61 0.17 27.17
C ASN A 3 -2.72 0.64 26.01
N VAL A 4 -1.46 0.23 26.05
CA VAL A 4 -0.52 0.42 24.92
C VAL A 4 -1.08 -0.40 23.76
N LYS A 5 -1.91 0.22 22.92
CA LYS A 5 -2.40 -0.36 21.67
C LYS A 5 -1.20 -0.62 20.77
N ARG A 6 -0.67 -1.84 20.86
CA ARG A 6 0.35 -2.36 19.95
C ARG A 6 -0.33 -2.59 18.61
N GLU A 7 -0.11 -1.66 17.69
CA GLU A 7 -0.59 -1.81 16.32
C GLU A 7 0.05 -3.04 15.69
N LYS A 8 -0.78 -3.88 15.07
CA LYS A 8 -0.33 -5.10 14.40
C LYS A 8 -0.43 -4.88 12.91
N CYS A 9 0.55 -5.42 12.19
CA CYS A 9 0.58 -5.35 10.75
C CYS A 9 -0.54 -6.19 10.19
N HIS A 10 -1.41 -5.60 9.38
CA HIS A 10 -2.51 -6.32 8.76
C HIS A 10 -2.02 -7.39 7.75
N HIS A 11 -0.78 -7.28 7.25
CA HIS A 11 -0.21 -8.25 6.32
C HIS A 11 0.44 -9.46 7.01
N CYS A 12 1.22 -9.26 8.08
CA CYS A 12 1.98 -10.33 8.73
C CYS A 12 1.55 -10.62 10.18
N ASN A 13 0.56 -9.88 10.70
CA ASN A 13 0.04 -9.95 12.06
C ASN A 13 1.07 -9.75 13.19
N LYS A 14 2.30 -9.32 12.86
CA LYS A 14 3.34 -8.98 13.84
C LYS A 14 3.16 -7.55 14.35
N THR A 15 3.66 -7.28 15.55
CA THR A 15 3.68 -5.93 16.13
C THR A 15 4.48 -4.98 15.24
N VAL A 16 3.89 -3.83 14.94
CA VAL A 16 4.52 -2.77 14.16
C VAL A 16 5.07 -1.73 15.12
N TYR A 17 6.38 -1.55 15.08
CA TYR A 17 7.05 -0.50 15.85
C TYR A 17 6.92 0.83 15.12
N ALA A 18 6.93 1.94 15.87
CA ALA A 18 6.80 3.30 15.31
C ALA A 18 7.77 3.58 14.16
N MET A 19 8.99 3.03 14.21
CA MET A 19 10.02 3.17 13.17
C MET A 19 9.60 2.58 11.81
N GLU A 20 8.84 1.49 11.82
CA GLU A 20 8.36 0.79 10.62
C GLU A 20 6.86 0.97 10.38
N LYS A 21 6.20 1.80 11.21
CA LYS A 21 4.77 2.05 11.12
C LYS A 21 4.42 2.74 9.82
N LEU A 22 3.49 2.12 9.10
CA LEU A 22 2.81 2.71 7.95
C LEU A 22 1.31 2.58 8.15
N SER A 23 0.62 3.72 8.19
CA SER A 23 -0.84 3.80 8.22
C SER A 23 -1.36 4.00 6.79
N CYS A 24 -2.28 3.15 6.36
CA CYS A 24 -2.91 3.20 5.04
C CYS A 24 -4.38 2.73 5.15
N GLU A 25 -5.35 3.56 4.72
CA GLU A 25 -6.81 3.33 4.86
C GLU A 25 -7.17 2.64 6.19
N ASP A 26 -6.86 3.30 7.31
CA ASP A 26 -7.14 2.83 8.68
C ASP A 26 -6.47 1.52 9.13
N LYS A 27 -5.54 1.01 8.33
CA LYS A 27 -4.76 -0.20 8.64
C LYS A 27 -3.30 0.14 8.83
N VAL A 28 -2.63 -0.68 9.64
CA VAL A 28 -1.20 -0.53 9.92
C VAL A 28 -0.43 -1.65 9.24
N PHE A 29 0.70 -1.30 8.63
CA PHE A 29 1.61 -2.20 7.94
C PHE A 29 3.06 -1.89 8.34
N HIS A 30 3.95 -2.87 8.21
CA HIS A 30 5.39 -2.59 8.25
C HIS A 30 5.83 -2.00 6.91
N LYS A 31 6.81 -1.08 6.94
CA LYS A 31 7.58 -0.67 5.75
C LYS A 31 8.10 -1.87 4.96
N ARG A 32 8.58 -2.90 5.66
CA ARG A 32 9.08 -4.15 5.07
C ARG A 32 7.98 -5.13 4.61
N CYS A 33 6.73 -4.88 4.98
CA CYS A 33 5.59 -5.69 4.55
C CYS A 33 4.88 -5.12 3.31
N LEU A 34 5.27 -3.93 2.85
CA LEU A 34 4.79 -3.37 1.59
C LEU A 34 5.28 -4.22 0.42
N ARG A 35 4.52 -5.23 0.01
CA ARG A 35 4.85 -6.09 -1.12
C ARG A 35 3.83 -5.97 -2.23
N CYS A 36 4.33 -5.87 -3.46
CA CYS A 36 3.46 -5.86 -4.62
C CYS A 36 2.69 -7.17 -4.71
N LYS A 37 1.35 -7.13 -4.79
CA LYS A 37 0.55 -8.37 -4.93
C LYS A 37 0.87 -9.13 -6.22
N GLN A 38 1.30 -8.43 -7.27
CA GLN A 38 1.57 -9.01 -8.59
C GLN A 38 2.93 -9.71 -8.67
N CYS A 39 4.00 -9.07 -8.19
CA CYS A 39 5.36 -9.63 -8.30
C CYS A 39 6.00 -9.99 -6.97
N ASN A 40 5.28 -9.83 -5.85
CA ASN A 40 5.77 -10.02 -4.48
C ASN A 40 7.04 -9.23 -4.12
N LYS A 41 7.46 -8.27 -4.98
CA LYS A 41 8.62 -7.42 -4.75
C LYS A 41 8.36 -6.48 -3.58
N LEU A 42 9.36 -6.33 -2.73
CA LEU A 42 9.36 -5.35 -1.66
C LEU A 42 9.34 -3.93 -2.23
N LEU A 43 8.36 -3.14 -1.82
CA LEU A 43 8.20 -1.75 -2.21
C LEU A 43 8.83 -0.86 -1.14
N SER A 44 9.49 0.20 -1.60
CA SER A 44 9.99 1.24 -0.71
C SER A 44 8.89 2.24 -0.38
N THR A 45 8.94 2.81 0.83
CA THR A 45 7.96 3.78 1.37
C THR A 45 7.80 5.07 0.54
N GLY A 46 8.66 5.30 -0.46
CA GLY A 46 8.55 6.44 -1.38
C GLY A 46 7.81 6.17 -2.69
N ASN A 47 7.65 4.91 -3.12
CA ASN A 47 7.20 4.59 -4.50
C ASN A 47 6.29 3.35 -4.55
N TYR A 48 5.20 3.38 -3.77
CA TYR A 48 4.16 2.34 -3.80
C TYR A 48 2.80 2.94 -4.13
N LYS A 49 1.90 2.09 -4.61
CA LYS A 49 0.51 2.45 -4.88
C LYS A 49 -0.40 1.50 -4.14
N TYR A 50 -1.36 2.06 -3.41
CA TYR A 50 -2.37 1.30 -2.69
C TYR A 50 -3.69 1.41 -3.46
N ILE A 51 -4.24 0.27 -3.88
CA ILE A 51 -5.52 0.18 -4.59
C ILE A 51 -6.30 -0.98 -3.97
N GLU A 52 -7.53 -0.74 -3.55
CA GLU A 52 -8.46 -1.78 -3.06
C GLU A 52 -7.82 -2.71 -2.02
N GLY A 53 -7.12 -2.15 -1.04
CA GLY A 53 -6.50 -2.95 0.02
C GLY A 53 -5.18 -3.64 -0.37
N LYS A 54 -4.67 -3.45 -1.59
CA LYS A 54 -3.47 -4.13 -2.13
C LYS A 54 -2.40 -3.13 -2.54
N PHE A 55 -1.14 -3.52 -2.34
CA PHE A 55 0.01 -2.73 -2.76
C PHE A 55 0.51 -3.14 -4.15
N TYR A 56 0.91 -2.17 -4.95
CA TYR A 56 1.44 -2.34 -6.30
C TYR A 56 2.73 -1.51 -6.50
N CYS A 57 3.70 -2.05 -7.23
CA CYS A 57 4.87 -1.27 -7.64
C CYS A 57 4.49 -0.32 -8.79
N GLY A 58 5.29 0.74 -8.99
CA GLY A 58 5.13 1.68 -10.10
C GLY A 58 4.83 1.03 -11.47
N PRO A 59 5.62 0.05 -11.95
CA PRO A 59 5.36 -0.57 -13.25
C PRO A 59 4.07 -1.41 -13.28
N HIS A 60 3.77 -2.22 -12.26
CA HIS A 60 2.50 -2.98 -12.23
C HIS A 60 1.28 -2.08 -12.05
N PHE A 61 1.41 -1.00 -11.29
CA PHE A 61 0.38 0.02 -11.19
C PHE A 61 0.09 0.68 -12.54
N LYS A 62 1.12 0.95 -13.35
CA LYS A 62 0.96 1.54 -14.68
C LYS A 62 0.21 0.59 -15.62
N VAL A 63 0.51 -0.72 -15.57
CA VAL A 63 -0.20 -1.74 -16.37
C VAL A 63 -1.68 -1.85 -15.97
N ILE A 64 -1.97 -1.90 -14.66
CA ILE A 64 -3.35 -1.96 -14.14
C ILE A 64 -4.12 -0.68 -14.51
N ASN A 65 -3.49 0.49 -14.37
CA ASN A 65 -4.07 1.75 -14.82
C ASN A 65 -4.25 1.81 -16.33
N PHE A 66 -3.34 1.26 -17.13
CA PHE A 66 -3.47 1.31 -18.59
C PHE A 66 -4.72 0.57 -19.08
N SER A 67 -5.13 -0.51 -18.40
CA SER A 67 -6.37 -1.23 -18.72
C SER A 67 -7.65 -0.51 -18.24
N THR A 68 -7.55 0.28 -17.17
CA THR A 68 -8.71 1.01 -16.56
C THR A 68 -8.81 2.49 -16.96
N LYS A 69 -7.78 3.03 -17.61
CA LYS A 69 -7.74 4.42 -18.13
C LYS A 69 -8.47 4.63 -19.45
N LYS A 70 -9.40 3.75 -19.83
CA LYS A 70 -10.41 4.11 -20.83
C LYS A 70 -11.50 5.05 -20.25
N LEU A 71 -11.60 5.18 -18.91
CA LEU A 71 -12.70 5.93 -18.26
C LEU A 71 -12.31 7.19 -17.47
N LEU A 72 -11.02 7.44 -17.18
CA LEU A 72 -10.59 8.63 -16.39
C LEU A 72 -9.74 9.64 -17.15
N PHE A 73 -9.45 9.41 -18.44
CA PHE A 73 -8.79 10.42 -19.29
C PHE A 73 -9.76 11.47 -19.86
N LEU A 74 -11.08 11.34 -19.64
CA LEU A 74 -12.08 12.32 -20.10
C LEU A 74 -12.36 13.46 -19.11
N PHE A 75 -11.76 13.47 -17.91
CA PHE A 75 -12.06 14.50 -16.88
C PHE A 75 -10.90 15.44 -16.54
N TYR A 76 -9.72 15.25 -17.15
CA TYR A 76 -8.55 16.11 -16.88
C TYR A 76 -8.00 16.76 -18.16
N PHE A 77 -8.89 17.00 -19.12
CA PHE A 77 -8.71 17.91 -20.25
C PHE A 77 -9.87 18.91 -20.23
N PHE A 78 -9.86 19.79 -19.24
CA PHE A 78 -10.53 21.10 -19.25
C PHE A 78 -9.69 22.07 -18.43
#